data_AF-A0A800C999-F1
#
_entry.id   AF-A0A800C999-F1
#
_cell.length_a   1.000
_cell.length_b   1.000
_cell.length_c   1.000
_cell.angle_alpha   90.00
_cell.angle_beta   90.00
_cell.angle_gamma   90.00
#
_symmetry.space_group_name_H-M   'P 1'
#
loop_
_entity.id
_entity.type
_entity.pdbx_description
1 polymer ?
#
loop_
_entity_poly.entity_id
_entity_poly.type
_entity_poly.pdbx_seq_one_letter_code
_entity_poly.pdbx_strand_id
1 'polypeptide(L)'
;MTVAERRLIRILTLYALALLGLHLLVSRLPADLAFFWYPEKLVGPEGRLAPAEWLWGIYPYVYLARWLQVALAVGAGAITLWLGFGRVGSVTLPRFPMRARAQALFALASWPWFWLGRTVHTRWGDAYILVKGIAHPDVRLMFNWQAPLDTYLHAHLFRLGERLWGWQDAMPAYWILSSVAGALAVWVLLRLAGEVGRSHLERWTLFGVTATLGTMQLFFGYPENYTLISLLMLVFFWLGWRVTRGEGSLWGPSIVLALAHGFHPSTLFLQPALWFLAWRAWRREDEPLWRGLTAVILPPLVVGGGVLALMTAGGHGLDAFLGPEAPGGGDHRWWVPLTEATGKWEYYTMFSRGHLMDILNEQWLTQPFTLLTLILLMVFFWRNLPRDGFSAFMALAAVAYLFLIVTWNPDYGGQRDWDLFSTAAWPATLLMVYWMTRALRPEALLRAGGVVVLNQLLYTAIWVWSNTLPWEWP
;
A
#
# COMPACT_ATOMS: atom_id res chain seq x y z
N MET A 1 -23.99 19.17 -12.51
CA MET A 1 -23.95 17.95 -11.65
C MET A 1 -25.32 17.26 -11.49
N THR A 2 -25.36 15.93 -11.38
CA THR A 2 -26.55 15.08 -11.22
C THR A 2 -26.89 14.99 -9.73
N VAL A 3 -28.06 14.46 -9.39
CA VAL A 3 -28.40 14.20 -7.98
C VAL A 3 -27.43 13.20 -7.34
N ALA A 4 -27.05 12.14 -8.06
CA ALA A 4 -26.07 11.14 -7.62
C ALA A 4 -24.68 11.76 -7.37
N GLU A 5 -24.18 12.59 -8.29
CA GLU A 5 -22.89 13.30 -8.14
C GLU A 5 -22.90 14.21 -6.91
N ARG A 6 -24.00 14.98 -6.70
CA ARG A 6 -24.15 15.82 -5.50
C ARG A 6 -24.16 15.01 -4.21
N ARG A 7 -24.84 13.85 -4.19
CA ARG A 7 -24.88 12.95 -3.02
C ARG A 7 -23.51 12.36 -2.70
N LEU A 8 -22.81 11.83 -3.71
CA LEU A 8 -21.46 11.30 -3.55
C LEU A 8 -20.54 12.34 -2.92
N ILE A 9 -20.47 13.54 -3.50
CA ILE A 9 -19.59 14.61 -3.00
C ILE A 9 -19.96 15.00 -1.57
N ARG A 10 -21.26 15.18 -1.26
CA ARG A 10 -21.68 15.50 0.12
C ARG A 10 -21.25 14.43 1.12
N ILE A 11 -21.42 13.15 0.80
CA ILE A 11 -21.02 12.05 1.68
C ILE A 11 -19.50 12.06 1.89
N LEU A 12 -18.71 12.21 0.82
CA LEU A 12 -17.25 12.29 0.93
C LEU A 12 -16.79 13.51 1.74
N THR A 13 -17.44 14.66 1.57
CA THR A 13 -17.16 15.87 2.35
C THR A 13 -17.48 15.67 3.82
N LEU A 14 -18.65 15.11 4.14
CA LEU A 14 -19.04 14.84 5.54
C LEU A 14 -18.11 13.82 6.19
N TYR A 15 -17.74 12.78 5.45
CA TYR A 15 -16.79 11.77 5.92
C TYR A 15 -15.39 12.37 6.16
N ALA A 16 -14.89 13.21 5.25
CA ALA A 16 -13.63 13.93 5.45
C ALA A 16 -13.66 14.82 6.71
N LEU A 17 -14.75 15.57 6.92
CA LEU A 17 -14.89 16.40 8.12
C LEU A 17 -14.99 15.55 9.39
N ALA A 18 -15.63 14.38 9.34
CA ALA A 18 -15.69 13.44 10.45
C ALA A 18 -14.29 12.90 10.79
N LEU A 19 -13.49 12.52 9.79
CA LEU A 19 -12.09 12.09 9.99
C LEU A 19 -11.23 13.21 10.59
N LEU A 20 -11.34 14.45 10.09
CA LEU A 20 -10.64 15.61 10.67
C LEU A 20 -11.06 15.84 12.13
N GLY A 21 -12.35 15.73 12.44
CA GLY A 21 -12.85 15.80 13.81
C GLY A 21 -12.27 14.69 14.68
N LEU A 22 -12.24 13.46 14.16
CA LEU A 22 -11.72 12.29 14.87
C LEU A 22 -10.21 12.43 15.15
N HIS A 23 -9.42 12.93 14.21
CA HIS A 23 -8.01 13.26 14.42
C HIS A 23 -7.78 14.26 15.56
N LEU A 24 -8.67 15.24 15.72
CA LEU A 24 -8.59 16.20 16.82
C LEU A 24 -9.05 15.60 18.16
N LEU A 25 -9.85 14.56 18.14
CA LEU A 25 -10.44 13.96 19.34
C LEU A 25 -9.71 12.71 19.82
N VAL A 26 -8.93 12.04 18.96
CA VAL A 26 -8.36 10.71 19.25
C VAL A 26 -7.54 10.67 20.54
N SER A 27 -6.73 11.69 20.83
CA SER A 27 -5.94 11.77 22.07
C SER A 27 -6.76 12.04 23.34
N ARG A 28 -8.05 12.36 23.19
CA ARG A 28 -9.00 12.60 24.28
C ARG A 28 -10.02 11.49 24.43
N LEU A 29 -10.02 10.51 23.53
CA LEU A 29 -10.94 9.39 23.64
C LEU A 29 -10.56 8.56 24.86
N PRO A 30 -11.55 8.18 25.70
CA PRO A 30 -11.29 7.35 26.87
C PRO A 30 -10.63 6.04 26.44
N ALA A 31 -9.52 5.69 27.09
CA ALA A 31 -8.74 4.51 26.72
C ALA A 31 -9.49 3.20 27.02
N ASP A 32 -10.49 3.27 27.90
CA ASP A 32 -11.42 2.18 28.19
C ASP A 32 -12.31 1.80 27.00
N LEU A 33 -12.47 2.69 26.01
CA LEU A 33 -13.10 2.34 24.73
C LEU A 33 -12.33 1.26 23.97
N ALA A 34 -11.02 1.10 24.22
CA ALA A 34 -10.24 0.02 23.62
C ALA A 34 -10.79 -1.37 24.03
N PHE A 35 -11.25 -1.54 25.27
CA PHE A 35 -11.81 -2.81 25.77
C PHE A 35 -13.17 -3.15 25.15
N PHE A 36 -13.86 -2.19 24.51
CA PHE A 36 -15.06 -2.49 23.74
C PHE A 36 -14.74 -3.22 22.42
N TRP A 37 -13.59 -2.88 21.82
CA TRP A 37 -13.16 -3.39 20.52
C TRP A 37 -12.27 -4.62 20.65
N TYR A 38 -11.32 -4.58 21.57
CA TYR A 38 -10.34 -5.64 21.75
C TYR A 38 -10.59 -6.39 23.06
N PRO A 39 -10.34 -7.71 23.11
CA PRO A 39 -10.41 -8.47 24.34
C PRO A 39 -9.35 -7.97 25.35
N GLU A 40 -9.62 -8.11 26.64
CA GLU A 40 -8.75 -7.63 27.73
C GLU A 40 -7.32 -8.19 27.64
N LYS A 41 -7.15 -9.44 27.19
CA LYS A 41 -5.81 -10.03 26.95
C LYS A 41 -4.93 -9.27 25.96
N LEU A 42 -5.52 -8.42 25.10
CA LEU A 42 -4.84 -7.65 24.07
C LEU A 42 -4.50 -6.23 24.53
N VAL A 43 -5.28 -5.68 25.46
CA VAL A 43 -5.23 -4.28 25.90
C VAL A 43 -4.93 -4.24 27.40
N GLY A 44 -3.84 -3.60 27.80
CA GLY A 44 -3.51 -3.46 29.23
C GLY A 44 -2.01 -3.49 29.49
N PRO A 45 -1.58 -3.52 30.77
CA PRO A 45 -0.17 -3.50 31.15
C PRO A 45 0.64 -4.69 30.61
N GLU A 46 -0.02 -5.84 30.47
CA GLU A 46 0.54 -7.06 29.88
C GLU A 46 0.08 -7.27 28.42
N GLY A 47 -0.87 -6.45 27.96
CA GLY A 47 -1.37 -6.47 26.59
C GLY A 47 -0.37 -5.83 25.62
N ARG A 48 -0.37 -6.27 24.36
CA ARG A 48 0.54 -5.73 23.34
C ARG A 48 0.08 -4.39 22.75
N LEU A 49 -1.18 -4.02 22.95
CA LEU A 49 -1.72 -2.72 22.56
C LEU A 49 -1.84 -1.81 23.78
N ALA A 50 -1.16 -0.66 23.72
CA ALA A 50 -1.44 0.40 24.66
C ALA A 50 -2.91 0.84 24.50
N PRO A 51 -3.69 1.01 25.58
CA PRO A 51 -5.09 1.42 25.50
C PRO A 51 -5.33 2.71 24.69
N ALA A 52 -4.32 3.58 24.57
CA ALA A 52 -4.38 4.80 23.77
C ALA A 52 -4.26 4.56 22.24
N GLU A 53 -3.82 3.38 21.80
CA GLU A 53 -3.46 3.09 20.41
C GLU A 53 -4.50 2.22 19.68
N TRP A 54 -5.69 1.99 20.27
CA TRP A 54 -6.76 1.21 19.62
C TRP A 54 -7.28 1.83 18.30
N LEU A 55 -7.02 3.14 18.10
CA LEU A 55 -7.26 3.88 16.86
C LEU A 55 -5.95 4.21 16.13
N TRP A 56 -5.03 3.25 16.06
CA TRP A 56 -3.71 3.43 15.46
C TRP A 56 -3.76 3.94 14.01
N GLY A 57 -4.82 3.64 13.26
CA GLY A 57 -4.98 4.04 11.87
C GLY A 57 -5.32 5.51 11.64
N ILE A 58 -5.50 6.29 12.71
CA ILE A 58 -5.68 7.74 12.67
C ILE A 58 -4.77 8.48 13.67
N TYR A 59 -4.05 7.71 14.49
CA TYR A 59 -3.19 8.18 15.56
C TYR A 59 -2.03 9.06 15.11
N PRO A 60 -1.42 8.90 13.91
CA PRO A 60 -0.30 9.75 13.50
C PRO A 60 -0.53 11.26 13.64
N TYR A 61 -1.78 11.71 13.59
CA TYR A 61 -2.14 13.10 13.83
C TYR A 61 -1.69 13.66 15.19
N VAL A 62 -1.56 12.81 16.20
CA VAL A 62 -1.19 13.21 17.57
C VAL A 62 0.29 13.58 17.70
N TYR A 63 1.13 13.21 16.73
CA TYR A 63 2.56 13.55 16.72
C TYR A 63 2.84 15.03 16.47
N LEU A 64 1.85 15.78 15.99
CA LEU A 64 1.97 17.23 15.82
C LEU A 64 1.64 17.99 17.11
N ALA A 65 2.22 19.18 17.26
CA ALA A 65 1.80 20.11 18.29
C ALA A 65 0.30 20.46 18.15
N ARG A 66 -0.40 20.60 19.27
CA ARG A 66 -1.88 20.74 19.26
C ARG A 66 -2.39 21.95 18.47
N TRP A 67 -1.69 23.08 18.50
CA TRP A 67 -2.08 24.26 17.73
C TRP A 67 -1.99 23.99 16.21
N LEU A 68 -0.98 23.22 15.78
CA LEU A 68 -0.78 22.87 14.38
C LEU A 68 -1.83 21.86 13.91
N GLN A 69 -2.16 20.87 14.75
CA GLN A 69 -3.30 19.96 14.53
C GLN A 69 -4.58 20.77 14.23
N VAL A 70 -4.94 21.72 15.09
CA VAL A 70 -6.15 22.53 14.92
C VAL A 70 -6.07 23.40 13.66
N ALA A 71 -4.93 24.06 13.42
CA ALA A 71 -4.75 24.91 12.24
C ALA A 71 -4.90 24.13 10.92
N LEU A 72 -4.27 22.96 10.83
CA LEU A 72 -4.36 22.08 9.67
C LEU A 72 -5.78 21.54 9.47
N ALA A 73 -6.44 21.10 10.55
CA ALA A 73 -7.81 20.61 10.48
C ALA A 73 -8.81 21.72 10.05
N VAL A 74 -8.65 22.93 10.56
CA VAL A 74 -9.48 24.09 10.16
C VAL A 74 -9.23 24.46 8.70
N GLY A 75 -7.97 24.54 8.27
CA GLY A 75 -7.62 24.85 6.89
C GLY A 75 -8.13 23.80 5.91
N ALA A 76 -7.86 22.52 6.17
CA ALA A 76 -8.34 21.42 5.35
C ALA A 76 -9.87 21.31 5.38
N GLY A 77 -10.50 21.54 6.53
CA GLY A 77 -11.95 21.56 6.68
C GLY A 77 -12.61 22.67 5.86
N ALA A 78 -12.04 23.88 5.87
CA ALA A 78 -12.53 25.00 5.07
C ALA A 78 -12.45 24.72 3.56
N ILE A 79 -11.33 24.18 3.08
CA ILE A 79 -11.17 23.81 1.67
C ILE A 79 -12.11 22.65 1.31
N THR A 80 -12.25 21.66 2.19
CA THR A 80 -13.17 20.51 2.02
C THR A 80 -14.63 20.97 1.90
N LEU A 81 -15.05 21.92 2.75
CA LEU A 81 -16.37 22.54 2.68
C LEU A 81 -16.56 23.34 1.39
N TRP A 82 -15.55 24.10 0.97
CA TRP A 82 -15.59 24.86 -0.29
C TRP A 82 -15.72 23.94 -1.51
N LEU A 83 -14.95 22.85 -1.58
CA LEU A 83 -15.04 21.86 -2.65
C LEU A 83 -16.39 21.11 -2.63
N GLY A 84 -16.88 20.76 -1.44
CA GLY A 84 -18.10 19.98 -1.25
C GLY A 84 -19.40 20.74 -1.49
N PHE A 85 -19.48 21.97 -0.98
CA PHE A 85 -20.71 22.77 -0.94
C PHE A 85 -20.61 24.09 -1.70
N GLY A 86 -19.40 24.60 -1.93
CA GLY A 86 -19.17 25.87 -2.60
C GLY A 86 -19.44 25.83 -4.11
N ARG A 87 -19.40 27.01 -4.72
CA ARG A 87 -19.35 27.17 -6.18
C ARG A 87 -17.89 27.12 -6.60
N VAL A 88 -17.43 25.98 -7.09
CA VAL A 88 -16.09 25.84 -7.66
C VAL A 88 -16.15 26.39 -9.08
N GLY A 89 -15.48 27.53 -9.32
CA GLY A 89 -15.35 28.10 -10.65
C GLY A 89 -14.51 27.20 -11.57
N SER A 90 -14.26 27.66 -12.80
CA SER A 90 -13.33 26.96 -13.69
C SER A 90 -11.93 26.99 -13.10
N VAL A 91 -11.46 25.87 -12.56
CA VAL A 91 -10.07 25.70 -12.11
C VAL A 91 -9.23 25.31 -13.31
N THR A 92 -8.30 26.18 -13.69
CA THR A 92 -7.31 25.88 -14.72
C THR A 92 -6.22 25.01 -14.12
N LEU A 93 -6.29 23.70 -14.34
CA LEU A 93 -5.21 22.80 -13.94
C LEU A 93 -4.00 22.95 -14.87
N PRO A 94 -2.76 22.82 -14.34
CA PRO A 94 -1.58 22.78 -15.17
C PRO A 94 -1.65 21.59 -16.14
N ARG A 95 -1.04 21.73 -17.32
CA ARG A 95 -0.95 20.63 -18.28
C ARG A 95 -0.17 19.47 -17.65
N PHE A 96 -0.77 18.29 -17.66
CA PHE A 96 -0.12 17.06 -17.22
C PHE A 96 1.12 16.76 -18.08
N PRO A 97 2.28 16.38 -17.50
CA PRO A 97 3.49 16.09 -18.25
C PRO A 97 3.34 14.81 -19.07
N MET A 98 3.15 14.95 -20.39
CA MET A 98 2.98 13.80 -21.30
C MET A 98 4.28 13.23 -21.84
N ARG A 99 5.35 14.03 -21.85
CA ARG A 99 6.65 13.60 -22.39
C ARG A 99 7.36 12.74 -21.36
N ALA A 100 7.84 11.57 -21.76
CA ALA A 100 8.58 10.64 -20.89
C ALA A 100 9.75 11.33 -20.14
N ARG A 101 10.48 12.21 -20.82
CA ARG A 101 11.57 13.01 -20.19
C ARG A 101 11.07 13.91 -19.06
N ALA A 102 9.94 14.59 -19.25
CA ALA A 102 9.37 15.46 -18.21
C ALA A 102 8.86 14.64 -17.01
N GLN A 103 8.28 13.46 -17.27
CA GLN A 103 7.86 12.54 -16.22
C GLN A 103 9.06 12.00 -15.43
N ALA A 104 10.15 11.62 -16.12
CA ALA A 104 11.39 11.19 -15.49
C ALA A 104 12.04 12.28 -14.64
N LEU A 105 12.06 13.54 -15.13
CA LEU A 105 12.56 14.67 -14.35
C LEU A 105 11.70 14.94 -13.12
N PHE A 106 10.37 14.85 -13.23
CA PHE A 106 9.46 15.00 -12.08
C PHE A 106 9.71 13.90 -11.04
N ALA A 107 9.85 12.66 -11.49
CA ALA A 107 10.18 11.53 -10.64
C ALA A 107 11.54 11.70 -9.95
N LEU A 108 12.58 12.11 -10.68
CA LEU A 108 13.89 12.39 -10.10
C LEU A 108 13.83 13.53 -9.08
N ALA A 109 13.06 14.58 -9.36
CA ALA A 109 12.84 15.70 -8.43
C ALA A 109 12.04 15.28 -7.18
N SER A 110 11.33 14.15 -7.20
CA SER A 110 10.64 13.60 -6.03
C SER A 110 11.59 12.88 -5.07
N TRP A 111 12.74 12.39 -5.54
CA TRP A 111 13.68 11.60 -4.73
C TRP A 111 14.16 12.30 -3.44
N PRO A 112 14.57 13.59 -3.46
CA PRO A 112 14.97 14.28 -2.23
C PRO A 112 13.86 14.32 -1.17
N TRP A 113 12.59 14.35 -1.56
CA TRP A 113 11.48 14.39 -0.61
C TRP A 113 11.33 13.05 0.13
N PHE A 114 11.46 11.92 -0.58
CA PHE A 114 11.48 10.60 0.06
C PHE A 114 12.65 10.45 1.03
N TRP A 115 13.82 10.94 0.62
CA TRP A 115 15.02 10.91 1.47
C TRP A 115 14.90 11.80 2.71
N LEU A 116 14.36 13.01 2.57
CA LEU A 116 14.22 13.96 3.68
C LEU A 116 13.17 13.50 4.69
N GLY A 117 12.08 12.87 4.25
CA GLY A 117 11.04 12.32 5.11
C GLY A 117 11.32 10.89 5.62
N ARG A 118 12.55 10.39 5.48
CA ARG A 118 12.88 9.00 5.78
C ARG A 118 12.70 8.63 7.25
N THR A 119 12.35 7.37 7.50
CA THR A 119 12.22 6.77 8.84
C THR A 119 13.56 6.73 9.57
N VAL A 120 13.65 7.35 10.75
CA VAL A 120 14.88 7.36 11.57
C VAL A 120 14.83 6.40 12.76
N HIS A 121 13.79 5.59 12.86
CA HIS A 121 13.58 4.63 13.93
C HIS A 121 13.18 3.24 13.41
N THR A 122 13.17 2.24 14.29
CA THR A 122 12.76 0.87 13.95
C THR A 122 11.46 0.42 14.63
N ARG A 123 10.62 1.35 15.13
CA ARG A 123 9.42 1.08 15.94
C ARG A 123 8.43 0.04 15.39
N TRP A 124 8.29 -0.06 14.08
CA TRP A 124 7.20 -0.82 13.43
C TRP A 124 7.67 -2.19 12.96
N GLY A 125 6.76 -3.17 12.91
CA GLY A 125 7.00 -4.51 12.36
C GLY A 125 8.28 -5.21 12.83
N ASP A 126 8.94 -5.84 11.86
CA ASP A 126 10.23 -6.50 11.91
C ASP A 126 11.42 -5.57 11.65
N ALA A 127 11.20 -4.26 11.46
CA ALA A 127 12.23 -3.26 11.19
C ALA A 127 13.48 -3.40 12.06
N TYR A 128 13.29 -3.60 13.37
CA TYR A 128 14.41 -3.78 14.30
C TYR A 128 15.21 -5.05 13.97
N ILE A 129 14.52 -6.17 13.77
CA ILE A 129 15.10 -7.48 13.47
C ILE A 129 15.83 -7.42 12.14
N LEU A 130 15.25 -6.80 11.11
CA LEU A 130 15.89 -6.68 9.80
C LEU A 130 17.14 -5.82 9.87
N VAL A 131 17.03 -4.61 10.43
CA VAL A 131 18.15 -3.65 10.49
C VAL A 131 19.32 -4.20 11.31
N LYS A 132 19.03 -4.76 12.50
CA LYS A 132 20.06 -5.29 13.39
C LYS A 132 20.52 -6.68 12.99
N GLY A 133 19.64 -7.54 12.50
CA GLY A 133 19.96 -8.90 12.04
C GLY A 133 20.91 -8.89 10.84
N ILE A 134 20.68 -8.02 9.86
CA ILE A 134 21.58 -7.86 8.70
C ILE A 134 22.98 -7.42 9.17
N ALA A 135 23.02 -6.50 10.13
CA ALA A 135 24.26 -5.91 10.63
C ALA A 135 24.93 -6.70 11.76
N HIS A 136 24.29 -7.72 12.32
CA HIS A 136 24.82 -8.48 13.44
C HIS A 136 26.05 -9.28 13.00
N PRO A 137 27.17 -9.29 13.76
CA PRO A 137 28.39 -9.98 13.37
C PRO A 137 28.22 -11.50 13.22
N ASP A 138 27.42 -12.12 14.10
CA ASP A 138 27.22 -13.58 14.11
C ASP A 138 26.05 -14.06 13.25
N VAL A 139 24.95 -13.28 13.18
CA VAL A 139 23.74 -13.69 12.44
C VAL A 139 23.87 -13.36 10.96
N ARG A 140 24.31 -12.13 10.63
CA ARG A 140 24.47 -11.64 9.24
C ARG A 140 23.28 -12.02 8.35
N LEU A 141 22.06 -11.69 8.79
CA LEU A 141 20.83 -12.06 8.10
C LEU A 141 20.91 -11.68 6.62
N MET A 142 20.91 -12.68 5.75
CA MET A 142 21.08 -12.50 4.31
C MET A 142 19.99 -13.21 3.51
N PHE A 143 19.37 -14.22 4.11
CA PHE A 143 18.37 -15.07 3.51
C PHE A 143 17.18 -15.14 4.45
N ASN A 144 15.97 -14.87 3.93
CA ASN A 144 14.71 -14.97 4.65
C ASN A 144 13.65 -15.49 3.67
N TRP A 145 12.98 -16.58 4.01
CA TRP A 145 11.92 -17.17 3.17
C TRP A 145 10.71 -16.25 2.96
N GLN A 146 10.46 -15.32 3.89
CA GLN A 146 9.40 -14.34 3.76
C GLN A 146 9.73 -13.24 2.75
N ALA A 147 11.01 -12.95 2.50
CA ALA A 147 11.42 -11.92 1.56
C ALA A 147 12.81 -12.16 0.94
N PRO A 148 12.99 -13.25 0.16
CA PRO A 148 14.32 -13.73 -0.22
C PRO A 148 15.17 -12.70 -0.95
N LEU A 149 14.63 -12.12 -2.03
CA LEU A 149 15.36 -11.15 -2.85
C LEU A 149 15.49 -9.79 -2.14
N ASP A 150 14.53 -9.42 -1.30
CA ASP A 150 14.55 -8.15 -0.58
C ASP A 150 15.67 -8.13 0.48
N THR A 151 15.67 -9.12 1.37
CA THR A 151 16.69 -9.26 2.41
C THR A 151 18.08 -9.42 1.80
N TYR A 152 18.21 -10.22 0.74
CA TYR A 152 19.48 -10.39 0.01
C TYR A 152 20.01 -9.06 -0.54
N LEU A 153 19.16 -8.29 -1.22
CA LEU A 153 19.56 -7.00 -1.80
C LEU A 153 19.98 -5.99 -0.73
N HIS A 154 19.20 -5.86 0.36
CA HIS A 154 19.52 -4.98 1.48
C HIS A 154 20.82 -5.39 2.17
N ALA A 155 21.03 -6.69 2.43
CA ALA A 155 22.26 -7.19 3.04
C ALA A 155 23.50 -6.96 2.17
N HIS A 156 23.38 -7.10 0.84
CA HIS A 156 24.48 -6.80 -0.08
C HIS A 156 24.81 -5.31 -0.13
N LEU A 157 23.81 -4.44 -0.19
CA LEU A 157 24.01 -3.00 -0.16
C LEU A 157 24.61 -2.55 1.18
N PHE A 158 24.14 -3.12 2.30
CA PHE A 158 24.73 -2.88 3.62
C PHE A 158 26.22 -3.27 3.65
N ARG A 159 26.60 -4.47 3.21
CA ARG A 159 28.02 -4.89 3.18
C ARG A 159 28.90 -4.00 2.30
N LEU A 160 28.37 -3.53 1.18
CA LEU A 160 29.07 -2.54 0.37
C LEU A 160 29.29 -1.25 1.16
N GLY A 161 28.26 -0.78 1.88
CA GLY A 161 28.36 0.46 2.65
C GLY A 161 29.14 0.36 3.96
N GLU A 162 29.14 -0.80 4.62
CA GLU A 162 30.03 -1.13 5.73
C GLU A 162 31.49 -0.98 5.29
N ARG A 163 31.85 -1.53 4.11
CA ARG A 163 33.22 -1.45 3.58
C ARG A 163 33.64 -0.06 3.11
N LEU A 164 32.73 0.68 2.46
CA LEU A 164 33.07 1.96 1.82
C LEU A 164 32.90 3.16 2.75
N TRP A 165 31.91 3.12 3.66
CA TRP A 165 31.51 4.26 4.49
C TRP A 165 31.45 3.93 5.99
N GLY A 166 31.76 2.69 6.39
CA GLY A 166 31.74 2.30 7.80
C GLY A 166 30.34 2.26 8.41
N TRP A 167 29.30 1.93 7.63
CA TRP A 167 27.95 1.77 8.15
C TRP A 167 27.91 0.74 9.29
N GLN A 168 27.25 1.09 10.38
CA GLN A 168 27.13 0.25 11.59
C GLN A 168 25.84 -0.56 11.61
N ASP A 169 24.83 -0.16 10.85
CA ASP A 169 23.60 -0.93 10.66
C ASP A 169 23.04 -0.77 9.24
N ALA A 170 21.98 -1.54 8.93
CA ALA A 170 21.40 -1.59 7.60
C ALA A 170 20.41 -0.46 7.28
N MET A 171 20.16 0.51 8.19
CA MET A 171 19.23 1.62 7.93
C MET A 171 19.57 2.40 6.65
N PRO A 172 20.84 2.76 6.37
CA PRO A 172 21.18 3.48 5.15
C PRO A 172 20.85 2.70 3.87
N ALA A 173 20.93 1.37 3.90
CA ALA A 173 20.53 0.54 2.75
C ALA A 173 19.04 0.69 2.45
N TYR A 174 18.19 0.58 3.48
CA TYR A 174 16.74 0.79 3.38
C TYR A 174 16.38 2.21 2.94
N TRP A 175 17.07 3.23 3.47
CA TRP A 175 16.87 4.62 3.05
C TRP A 175 17.09 4.83 1.56
N ILE A 176 18.19 4.29 1.03
CA ILE A 176 18.56 4.45 -0.38
C ILE A 176 17.56 3.69 -1.25
N LEU A 177 17.37 2.39 -1.01
CA LEU A 177 16.53 1.55 -1.86
C LEU A 177 15.08 2.01 -1.85
N SER A 178 14.54 2.35 -0.67
CA SER A 178 13.15 2.81 -0.57
C SER A 178 12.94 4.15 -1.25
N SER A 179 13.86 5.11 -1.06
CA SER A 179 13.72 6.44 -1.68
C SER A 179 13.84 6.37 -3.21
N VAL A 180 14.76 5.55 -3.72
CA VAL A 180 14.90 5.30 -5.17
C VAL A 180 13.64 4.60 -5.70
N ALA A 181 13.13 3.60 -4.98
CA ALA A 181 11.89 2.93 -5.33
C ALA A 181 10.70 3.91 -5.35
N GLY A 182 10.64 4.87 -4.43
CA GLY A 182 9.64 5.94 -4.41
C GLY A 182 9.68 6.83 -5.64
N ALA A 183 10.88 7.27 -6.05
CA ALA A 183 11.04 8.05 -7.27
C ALA A 183 10.61 7.26 -8.51
N LEU A 184 10.98 5.97 -8.58
CA LEU A 184 10.52 5.08 -9.66
C LEU A 184 9.01 4.86 -9.61
N ALA A 185 8.40 4.72 -8.43
CA ALA A 185 6.96 4.58 -8.26
C ALA A 185 6.23 5.83 -8.77
N VAL A 186 6.74 7.04 -8.46
CA VAL A 186 6.22 8.30 -9.02
C VAL A 186 6.30 8.30 -10.53
N TRP A 187 7.41 7.84 -11.13
CA TRP A 187 7.52 7.72 -12.58
C TRP A 187 6.45 6.77 -13.15
N VAL A 188 6.29 5.58 -12.57
CA VAL A 188 5.28 4.59 -13.01
C VAL A 188 3.86 5.16 -12.87
N LEU A 189 3.55 5.85 -11.77
CA LEU A 189 2.25 6.50 -11.58
C LEU A 189 1.99 7.61 -12.61
N LEU A 190 3.02 8.39 -12.99
CA LEU A 190 2.90 9.38 -14.05
C LEU A 190 2.68 8.73 -15.42
N ARG A 191 3.35 7.61 -15.71
CA ARG A 191 3.14 6.79 -16.92
C ARG A 191 1.70 6.28 -16.98
N LEU A 192 1.28 5.60 -15.91
CA LEU A 192 -0.06 5.03 -15.78
C LEU A 192 -1.14 6.11 -15.92
N ALA A 193 -1.01 7.23 -15.19
CA ALA A 193 -1.92 8.35 -15.30
C ALA A 193 -1.98 8.90 -16.73
N GLY A 194 -0.82 9.13 -17.36
CA GLY A 194 -0.72 9.67 -18.72
C GLY A 194 -1.40 8.79 -19.78
N GLU A 195 -1.30 7.46 -19.63
CA GLU A 195 -1.86 6.48 -20.56
C GLU A 195 -3.34 6.15 -20.28
N VAL A 196 -3.76 6.09 -19.01
CA VAL A 196 -5.15 5.75 -18.62
C VAL A 196 -6.08 6.96 -18.69
N GLY A 197 -5.60 8.14 -18.30
CA GLY A 197 -6.39 9.36 -18.22
C GLY A 197 -6.64 10.01 -19.59
N ARG A 198 -7.91 10.35 -19.88
CA ARG A 198 -8.33 10.95 -21.16
C ARG A 198 -8.16 12.47 -21.21
N SER A 199 -8.15 13.11 -20.04
CA SER A 199 -8.00 14.57 -19.90
C SER A 199 -6.99 14.91 -18.81
N HIS A 200 -6.50 16.15 -18.78
CA HIS A 200 -5.58 16.59 -17.73
C HIS A 200 -6.17 16.42 -16.31
N LEU A 201 -7.47 16.67 -16.14
CA LEU A 201 -8.15 16.46 -14.88
C LEU A 201 -8.15 14.97 -14.48
N GLU A 202 -8.50 14.06 -15.40
CA GLU A 202 -8.47 12.62 -15.11
C GLU A 202 -7.06 12.15 -14.73
N ARG A 203 -6.03 12.64 -15.44
CA ARG A 203 -4.62 12.29 -15.20
C ARG A 203 -4.14 12.78 -13.82
N TRP A 204 -4.42 14.04 -13.49
CA TRP A 204 -4.09 14.59 -12.18
C TRP A 204 -4.88 13.94 -11.05
N THR A 205 -6.13 13.53 -11.30
CA THR A 205 -6.92 12.82 -10.28
C THR A 205 -6.34 11.43 -10.04
N LEU A 206 -6.03 10.67 -11.10
CA LEU A 206 -5.41 9.34 -10.98
C LEU A 206 -4.08 9.42 -10.24
N PHE A 207 -3.20 10.32 -10.69
CA PHE A 207 -1.91 10.53 -10.04
C PHE A 207 -2.07 11.01 -8.60
N GLY A 208 -2.83 12.08 -8.38
CA GLY A 208 -2.96 12.71 -7.06
C GLY A 208 -3.59 11.80 -6.03
N VAL A 209 -4.65 11.07 -6.36
CA VAL A 209 -5.30 10.14 -5.42
C VAL A 209 -4.38 8.98 -5.08
N THR A 210 -3.66 8.43 -6.06
CA THR A 210 -2.77 7.27 -5.81
C THR A 210 -1.48 7.68 -5.10
N ALA A 211 -0.90 8.83 -5.45
CA ALA A 211 0.35 9.34 -4.89
C ALA A 211 0.19 10.00 -3.50
N THR A 212 -1.03 10.06 -2.97
CA THR A 212 -1.32 10.57 -1.62
C THR A 212 -1.81 9.50 -0.66
N LEU A 213 -1.84 8.23 -1.10
CA LEU A 213 -2.12 7.09 -0.23
C LEU A 213 -1.14 7.02 0.94
N GLY A 214 -1.61 6.52 2.07
CA GLY A 214 -0.76 6.25 3.22
C GLY A 214 0.34 5.26 2.89
N THR A 215 0.08 4.27 2.02
CA THR A 215 1.08 3.30 1.52
C THR A 215 2.32 3.94 0.90
N MET A 216 2.27 5.22 0.48
CA MET A 216 3.46 5.96 0.06
C MET A 216 4.54 6.03 1.14
N GLN A 217 4.16 5.88 2.41
CA GLN A 217 5.03 5.77 3.58
C GLN A 217 6.17 4.76 3.39
N LEU A 218 5.93 3.64 2.71
CA LEU A 218 6.94 2.61 2.45
C LEU A 218 8.17 3.17 1.74
N PHE A 219 7.99 4.15 0.87
CA PHE A 219 9.07 4.75 0.09
C PHE A 219 9.93 5.74 0.88
N PHE A 220 9.53 6.12 2.10
CA PHE A 220 10.27 7.03 2.98
C PHE A 220 11.25 6.25 3.87
N GLY A 221 12.14 5.48 3.23
CA GLY A 221 13.19 4.75 3.94
C GLY A 221 12.67 3.74 4.98
N TYR A 222 11.47 3.22 4.79
CA TYR A 222 10.82 2.33 5.74
C TYR A 222 11.53 0.96 5.72
N PRO A 223 12.09 0.50 6.86
CA PRO A 223 13.03 -0.61 6.89
C PRO A 223 12.35 -2.00 6.89
N GLU A 224 11.54 -2.27 5.88
CA GLU A 224 10.71 -3.49 5.76
C GLU A 224 10.64 -4.00 4.32
N ASN A 225 10.12 -5.21 4.14
CA ASN A 225 10.18 -5.96 2.88
C ASN A 225 9.11 -5.57 1.83
N TYR A 226 8.34 -4.50 2.06
CA TYR A 226 7.15 -4.17 1.26
C TYR A 226 7.36 -3.06 0.22
N THR A 227 8.51 -2.39 0.26
CA THR A 227 8.78 -1.23 -0.60
C THR A 227 9.01 -1.62 -2.05
N LEU A 228 9.85 -2.63 -2.31
CA LEU A 228 10.15 -3.08 -3.67
C LEU A 228 8.98 -3.80 -4.30
N ILE A 229 8.22 -4.60 -3.53
CA ILE A 229 6.99 -5.20 -4.08
C ILE A 229 5.94 -4.15 -4.42
N SER A 230 5.82 -3.06 -3.66
CA SER A 230 4.90 -1.97 -4.00
C SER A 230 5.22 -1.34 -5.34
N LEU A 231 6.51 -1.10 -5.62
CA LEU A 231 6.95 -0.64 -6.93
C LEU A 231 6.63 -1.66 -8.03
N LEU A 232 6.96 -2.94 -7.81
CA LEU A 232 6.71 -4.00 -8.79
C LEU A 232 5.21 -4.21 -9.05
N MET A 233 4.35 -4.07 -8.04
CA MET A 233 2.89 -4.10 -8.18
C MET A 233 2.40 -2.95 -9.07
N LEU A 234 2.90 -1.73 -8.86
CA LEU A 234 2.56 -0.59 -9.73
C LEU A 234 2.99 -0.83 -11.19
N VAL A 235 4.19 -1.39 -11.40
CA VAL A 235 4.67 -1.78 -12.74
C VAL A 235 3.78 -2.87 -13.33
N PHE A 236 3.41 -3.90 -12.55
CA PHE A 236 2.49 -4.96 -12.95
C PHE A 236 1.13 -4.41 -13.40
N PHE A 237 0.56 -3.47 -12.65
CA PHE A 237 -0.71 -2.83 -13.01
C PHE A 237 -0.59 -1.97 -14.28
N TRP A 238 0.51 -1.25 -14.47
CA TRP A 238 0.77 -0.48 -15.68
C TRP A 238 0.95 -1.37 -16.91
N LEU A 239 1.73 -2.45 -16.80
CA LEU A 239 1.87 -3.42 -17.89
C LEU A 239 0.55 -4.17 -18.15
N GLY A 240 -0.20 -4.48 -17.10
CA GLY A 240 -1.54 -5.07 -17.19
C GLY A 240 -2.51 -4.19 -17.97
N TRP A 241 -2.52 -2.87 -17.72
CA TRP A 241 -3.27 -1.90 -18.54
C TRP A 241 -2.94 -2.06 -20.04
N ARG A 242 -1.66 -2.06 -20.39
CA ARG A 242 -1.21 -2.20 -21.79
C ARG A 242 -1.64 -3.53 -22.40
N VAL A 243 -1.55 -4.64 -21.67
CA VAL A 243 -2.07 -5.94 -22.12
C VAL A 243 -3.59 -5.89 -22.31
N THR A 244 -4.35 -5.27 -21.40
CA THR A 244 -5.81 -5.14 -21.58
C THR A 244 -6.20 -4.29 -22.80
N ARG A 245 -5.28 -3.46 -23.30
CA ARG A 245 -5.39 -2.64 -24.51
C ARG A 245 -4.91 -3.35 -25.78
N GLY A 246 -4.11 -4.41 -25.65
CA GLY A 246 -3.44 -5.09 -26.78
C GLY A 246 -2.16 -4.37 -27.21
N GLU A 247 -1.57 -3.58 -26.31
CA GLU A 247 -0.41 -2.71 -26.57
C GLU A 247 0.85 -3.21 -25.85
N GLY A 248 0.89 -4.49 -25.47
CA GLY A 248 1.98 -5.11 -24.74
C GLY A 248 1.84 -6.63 -24.65
N SER A 249 2.96 -7.29 -24.38
CA SER A 249 3.01 -8.74 -24.22
C SER A 249 2.69 -9.18 -22.79
N LEU A 250 2.11 -10.37 -22.63
CA LEU A 250 1.88 -11.01 -21.34
C LEU A 250 3.19 -11.35 -20.58
N TRP A 251 4.31 -11.48 -21.28
CA TRP A 251 5.62 -11.70 -20.67
C TRP A 251 6.01 -10.60 -19.66
N GLY A 252 5.72 -9.34 -20.00
CA GLY A 252 6.04 -8.19 -19.15
C GLY A 252 5.42 -8.29 -17.74
N PRO A 253 4.08 -8.28 -17.61
CA PRO A 253 3.43 -8.40 -16.31
C PRO A 253 3.76 -9.74 -15.61
N SER A 254 3.93 -10.85 -16.34
CA SER A 254 4.32 -12.12 -15.73
C SER A 254 5.71 -12.09 -15.10
N ILE A 255 6.72 -11.55 -15.78
CA ILE A 255 8.09 -11.42 -15.25
C ILE A 255 8.07 -10.51 -14.02
N VAL A 256 7.38 -9.37 -14.10
CA VAL A 256 7.31 -8.41 -12.99
C VAL A 256 6.61 -9.03 -11.77
N LEU A 257 5.51 -9.75 -11.97
CA LEU A 257 4.83 -10.42 -10.86
C LEU A 257 5.66 -11.58 -10.30
N ALA A 258 6.35 -12.35 -11.16
CA ALA A 258 7.28 -13.39 -10.73
C ALA A 258 8.43 -12.83 -9.87
N LEU A 259 9.01 -11.69 -10.27
CA LEU A 259 9.98 -10.96 -9.45
C LEU A 259 9.36 -10.50 -8.13
N ALA A 260 8.14 -9.97 -8.16
CA ALA A 260 7.44 -9.54 -6.95
C ALA A 260 7.26 -10.70 -5.96
N HIS A 261 6.93 -11.91 -6.43
CA HIS A 261 6.89 -13.11 -5.57
C HIS A 261 8.24 -13.42 -4.92
N GLY A 262 9.34 -13.23 -5.66
CA GLY A 262 10.69 -13.44 -5.15
C GLY A 262 11.11 -12.39 -4.11
N PHE A 263 10.56 -11.18 -4.19
CA PHE A 263 10.75 -10.15 -3.17
C PHE A 263 9.84 -10.37 -1.96
N HIS A 264 8.59 -10.80 -2.15
CA HIS A 264 7.68 -11.17 -1.07
C HIS A 264 6.54 -12.10 -1.54
N PRO A 265 6.28 -13.25 -0.88
CA PRO A 265 5.23 -14.20 -1.27
C PRO A 265 3.80 -13.65 -1.19
N SER A 266 3.54 -12.58 -0.43
CA SER A 266 2.19 -11.98 -0.36
C SER A 266 1.64 -11.55 -1.72
N THR A 267 2.50 -11.31 -2.71
CA THR A 267 2.06 -10.97 -4.08
C THR A 267 1.43 -12.15 -4.82
N LEU A 268 1.51 -13.38 -4.29
CA LEU A 268 0.82 -14.57 -4.83
C LEU A 268 -0.69 -14.36 -4.93
N PHE A 269 -1.26 -13.50 -4.09
CA PHE A 269 -2.67 -13.13 -4.17
C PHE A 269 -3.01 -12.35 -5.45
N LEU A 270 -2.05 -11.81 -6.21
CA LEU A 270 -2.31 -11.21 -7.54
C LEU A 270 -2.31 -12.23 -8.68
N GLN A 271 -1.97 -13.48 -8.42
CA GLN A 271 -1.93 -14.52 -9.45
C GLN A 271 -3.26 -14.68 -10.22
N PRO A 272 -4.45 -14.62 -9.59
CA PRO A 272 -5.72 -14.61 -10.32
C PRO A 272 -5.84 -13.46 -11.33
N ALA A 273 -5.31 -12.28 -11.01
CA ALA A 273 -5.32 -11.12 -11.91
C ALA A 273 -4.44 -11.36 -13.15
N LEU A 274 -3.29 -12.03 -13.00
CA LEU A 274 -2.45 -12.44 -14.13
C LEU A 274 -3.13 -13.52 -14.99
N TRP A 275 -3.79 -14.50 -14.37
CA TRP A 275 -4.57 -15.51 -15.11
C TRP A 275 -5.69 -14.87 -15.93
N PHE A 276 -6.35 -13.85 -15.39
CA PHE A 276 -7.34 -13.08 -16.13
C PHE A 276 -6.74 -12.36 -17.35
N LEU A 277 -5.55 -11.75 -17.22
CA LEU A 277 -4.86 -11.14 -18.37
C LEU A 277 -4.54 -12.18 -19.44
N ALA A 278 -4.08 -13.36 -19.04
CA ALA A 278 -3.77 -14.46 -19.96
C ALA A 278 -5.00 -14.93 -20.72
N TRP A 279 -6.10 -15.16 -19.99
CA TRP A 279 -7.39 -15.52 -20.58
C TRP A 279 -7.88 -14.46 -21.57
N ARG A 280 -7.75 -13.17 -21.23
CA ARG A 280 -8.17 -12.07 -22.11
C ARG A 280 -7.29 -11.95 -23.35
N ALA A 281 -5.98 -12.11 -23.22
CA ALA A 281 -5.04 -12.08 -24.35
C ALA A 281 -5.34 -13.22 -25.33
N TRP A 282 -5.51 -14.44 -24.81
CA TRP A 282 -5.91 -15.61 -25.60
C TRP A 282 -7.21 -15.39 -26.38
N ARG A 283 -8.23 -14.78 -25.76
CA ARG A 283 -9.53 -14.52 -26.40
C ARG A 283 -9.50 -13.44 -27.48
N ARG A 284 -8.44 -12.64 -27.58
CA ARG A 284 -8.39 -11.47 -28.49
C ARG A 284 -7.58 -11.69 -29.76
N GLU A 285 -6.49 -12.45 -29.68
CA GLU A 285 -5.44 -12.42 -30.71
C GLU A 285 -5.42 -13.66 -31.60
N ASP A 286 -6.41 -14.57 -31.48
CA ASP A 286 -6.38 -15.92 -32.08
C ASP A 286 -5.05 -16.68 -31.81
N GLU A 287 -4.33 -16.22 -30.79
CA GLU A 287 -3.03 -16.74 -30.40
C GLU A 287 -3.21 -18.14 -29.80
N PRO A 288 -2.34 -19.11 -30.15
CA PRO A 288 -2.46 -20.44 -29.60
C PRO A 288 -2.26 -20.41 -28.09
N LEU A 289 -3.11 -21.15 -27.37
CA LEU A 289 -3.16 -21.21 -25.90
C LEU A 289 -1.77 -21.40 -25.24
N TRP A 290 -0.88 -22.17 -25.86
CA TRP A 290 0.46 -22.45 -25.34
C TRP A 290 1.33 -21.18 -25.19
N ARG A 291 1.14 -20.15 -26.01
CA ARG A 291 1.88 -18.87 -25.86
C ARG A 291 1.45 -18.14 -24.61
N GLY A 292 0.15 -18.12 -24.31
CA GLY A 292 -0.38 -17.58 -23.06
C GLY A 292 0.12 -18.37 -21.85
N LEU A 293 0.05 -19.72 -21.92
CA LEU A 293 0.52 -20.60 -20.85
C LEU A 293 2.02 -20.45 -20.59
N THR A 294 2.85 -20.43 -21.63
CA THR A 294 4.31 -20.26 -21.47
C THR A 294 4.65 -18.91 -20.84
N ALA A 295 3.99 -17.83 -21.26
CA ALA A 295 4.21 -16.51 -20.66
C ALA A 295 3.77 -16.42 -19.19
N VAL A 296 2.79 -17.21 -18.73
CA VAL A 296 2.34 -17.22 -17.32
C VAL A 296 3.14 -18.18 -16.45
N ILE A 297 3.57 -19.32 -17.00
CA ILE A 297 4.21 -20.40 -16.24
C ILE A 297 5.73 -20.24 -16.19
N LEU A 298 6.37 -19.90 -17.32
CA LEU A 298 7.83 -19.89 -17.40
C LEU A 298 8.47 -18.84 -16.47
N PRO A 299 8.01 -17.58 -16.40
CA PRO A 299 8.66 -16.60 -15.54
C PRO A 299 8.61 -16.96 -14.04
N PRO A 300 7.47 -17.37 -13.45
CA PRO A 300 7.46 -17.85 -12.07
C PRO A 300 8.36 -19.07 -11.83
N LEU A 301 8.45 -20.02 -12.77
CA LEU A 301 9.36 -21.16 -12.64
C LEU A 301 10.83 -20.73 -12.64
N VAL A 302 11.20 -19.82 -13.54
CA VAL A 302 12.59 -19.32 -13.64
C VAL A 302 12.96 -18.51 -12.40
N VAL A 303 12.12 -17.55 -12.01
CA VAL A 303 12.39 -16.72 -10.83
C VAL A 303 12.33 -17.55 -9.55
N GLY A 304 11.30 -18.38 -9.38
CA GLY A 304 11.15 -19.25 -8.22
C GLY A 304 12.30 -20.27 -8.10
N GLY A 305 12.70 -20.88 -9.22
CA GLY A 305 13.86 -21.75 -9.26
C GLY A 305 15.18 -21.02 -8.92
N GLY A 306 15.34 -19.79 -9.41
CA GLY A 306 16.48 -18.94 -9.06
C GLY A 306 16.51 -18.55 -7.58
N VAL A 307 15.36 -18.18 -7.01
CA VAL A 307 15.22 -17.90 -5.57
C VAL A 307 15.53 -19.14 -4.74
N LEU A 308 14.99 -20.30 -5.12
CA LEU A 308 15.27 -21.56 -4.44
C LEU A 308 16.76 -21.92 -4.49
N ALA A 309 17.40 -21.77 -5.65
CA ALA A 309 18.83 -22.00 -5.80
C ALA A 309 19.65 -21.04 -4.93
N LEU A 310 19.27 -19.75 -4.90
CA LEU A 310 19.89 -18.73 -4.07
C LEU A 310 19.78 -19.07 -2.57
N MET A 311 18.57 -19.39 -2.10
CA MET A 311 18.30 -19.76 -0.71
C MET A 311 19.04 -21.04 -0.31
N THR A 312 19.07 -22.04 -1.19
CA THR A 312 19.82 -23.29 -0.98
C THR A 312 21.32 -23.04 -0.89
N ALA A 313 21.87 -22.20 -1.76
CA ALA A 313 23.29 -21.82 -1.70
C ALA A 313 23.63 -21.04 -0.41
N GLY A 314 22.65 -20.36 0.17
CA GLY A 314 22.74 -19.67 1.46
C GLY A 314 22.56 -20.57 2.69
N GLY A 315 22.32 -21.87 2.53
CA GLY A 315 22.05 -22.79 3.64
C GLY A 315 20.58 -22.79 4.12
N HIS A 316 19.71 -22.01 3.49
CA HIS A 316 18.27 -21.95 3.76
C HIS A 316 17.49 -22.67 2.67
N GLY A 317 17.87 -23.91 2.32
CA GLY A 317 17.19 -24.70 1.29
C GLY A 317 15.77 -25.14 1.68
N LEU A 318 15.21 -26.12 0.94
CA LEU A 318 13.87 -26.65 1.20
C LEU A 318 13.67 -27.15 2.65
N ASP A 319 14.73 -27.64 3.28
CA ASP A 319 14.67 -28.11 4.67
C ASP A 319 14.36 -26.97 5.65
N ALA A 320 14.87 -25.77 5.41
CA ALA A 320 14.54 -24.59 6.22
C ALA A 320 13.07 -24.17 6.02
N PHE A 321 12.60 -24.21 4.77
CA PHE A 321 11.20 -23.92 4.41
C PHE A 321 10.19 -24.89 5.04
N LEU A 322 10.58 -26.15 5.24
CA LEU A 322 9.74 -27.17 5.89
C LEU A 322 10.01 -27.27 7.41
N GLY A 323 10.95 -26.48 7.91
CA GLY A 323 11.45 -26.54 9.28
C GLY A 323 10.97 -25.37 10.14
N PRO A 324 11.81 -24.89 11.08
CA PRO A 324 11.46 -23.78 11.98
C PRO A 324 11.12 -22.47 11.25
N GLU A 325 11.66 -22.26 10.04
CA GLU A 325 11.44 -21.06 9.22
C GLU A 325 10.26 -21.20 8.25
N ALA A 326 9.40 -22.21 8.46
CA ALA A 326 8.24 -22.41 7.60
C ALA A 326 7.35 -21.15 7.56
N PRO A 327 6.73 -20.83 6.40
CA PRO A 327 5.88 -19.65 6.31
C PRO A 327 4.66 -19.74 7.23
N GLY A 328 4.05 -18.59 7.50
CA GLY A 328 2.94 -18.47 8.45
C GLY A 328 3.37 -17.93 9.80
N GLY A 329 4.48 -17.20 9.86
CA GLY A 329 4.84 -16.50 11.07
C GLY A 329 5.39 -17.41 12.17
N GLY A 330 5.36 -16.91 13.40
CA GLY A 330 5.97 -17.54 14.57
C GLY A 330 5.27 -18.81 15.08
N ASP A 331 4.11 -19.18 14.53
CA ASP A 331 3.41 -20.46 14.79
C ASP A 331 3.04 -21.23 13.51
N HIS A 332 3.56 -20.81 12.36
CA HIS A 332 3.28 -21.43 11.05
C HIS A 332 1.80 -21.39 10.65
N ARG A 333 1.01 -20.46 11.21
CA ARG A 333 -0.40 -20.25 10.85
C ARG A 333 -0.56 -19.02 9.98
N TRP A 334 -1.02 -19.26 8.76
CA TRP A 334 -1.16 -18.21 7.75
C TRP A 334 -2.41 -17.38 7.96
N TRP A 335 -3.46 -17.99 8.52
CA TRP A 335 -4.81 -17.44 8.53
C TRP A 335 -5.27 -17.10 9.93
N VAL A 336 -6.01 -15.99 10.04
CA VAL A 336 -6.72 -15.64 11.27
C VAL A 336 -7.66 -16.79 11.64
N PRO A 337 -7.63 -17.30 12.88
CA PRO A 337 -8.45 -18.44 13.28
C PRO A 337 -9.94 -18.09 13.21
N LEU A 338 -10.77 -19.04 12.76
CA LEU A 338 -12.20 -18.80 12.61
C LEU A 338 -12.93 -18.63 13.95
N THR A 339 -12.59 -19.43 14.95
CA THR A 339 -13.40 -19.58 16.18
C THR A 339 -12.62 -19.39 17.47
N GLU A 340 -11.35 -19.78 17.55
CA GLU A 340 -10.57 -19.74 18.79
C GLU A 340 -9.13 -19.34 18.50
N ALA A 341 -8.62 -18.39 19.28
CA ALA A 341 -7.21 -18.00 19.29
C ALA A 341 -6.48 -18.80 20.37
N THR A 342 -5.63 -19.70 19.92
CA THR A 342 -4.88 -20.70 20.72
C THR A 342 -3.40 -20.35 20.90
N GLY A 343 -2.83 -19.57 19.98
CA GLY A 343 -1.41 -19.21 19.96
C GLY A 343 -1.13 -17.80 20.51
N LYS A 344 0.13 -17.55 20.91
CA LYS A 344 0.60 -16.21 21.33
C LYS A 344 0.72 -15.21 20.16
N TRP A 345 0.56 -15.70 18.93
CA TRP A 345 0.58 -14.92 17.68
C TRP A 345 -0.83 -14.74 17.10
N GLU A 346 -1.86 -15.29 17.76
CA GLU A 346 -3.26 -15.16 17.37
C GLU A 346 -3.97 -14.17 18.31
N TYR A 347 -4.17 -12.95 17.83
CA TYR A 347 -4.74 -11.87 18.64
C TYR A 347 -6.26 -11.94 18.75
N TYR A 348 -6.90 -12.35 17.67
CA TYR A 348 -8.33 -12.36 17.52
C TYR A 348 -8.79 -13.46 16.58
N THR A 349 -10.09 -13.69 16.56
CA THR A 349 -10.74 -14.57 15.59
C THR A 349 -11.31 -13.75 14.42
N MET A 350 -11.55 -14.43 13.30
CA MET A 350 -12.01 -13.87 12.03
C MET A 350 -13.21 -12.94 12.17
N PHE A 351 -14.16 -13.27 13.05
CA PHE A 351 -15.41 -12.51 13.21
C PHE A 351 -15.46 -11.68 14.50
N SER A 352 -14.34 -11.53 15.20
CA SER A 352 -14.28 -10.70 16.40
C SER A 352 -14.29 -9.20 16.06
N ARG A 353 -14.65 -8.39 17.06
CA ARG A 353 -14.62 -6.92 16.94
C ARG A 353 -13.21 -6.36 16.77
N GLY A 354 -12.22 -6.98 17.42
CA GLY A 354 -10.82 -6.53 17.35
C GLY A 354 -10.25 -6.69 15.94
N HIS A 355 -10.58 -7.80 15.27
CA HIS A 355 -10.20 -8.00 13.88
C HIS A 355 -10.83 -6.96 12.95
N LEU A 356 -12.14 -6.72 13.09
CA LEU A 356 -12.82 -5.67 12.32
C LEU A 356 -12.19 -4.30 12.57
N MET A 357 -11.81 -4.00 13.81
CA MET A 357 -11.17 -2.74 14.19
C MET A 357 -9.80 -2.57 13.52
N ASP A 358 -8.99 -3.63 13.49
CA ASP A 358 -7.71 -3.62 12.78
C ASP A 358 -7.88 -3.44 11.28
N ILE A 359 -8.86 -4.09 10.66
CA ILE A 359 -9.19 -3.85 9.24
C ILE A 359 -9.56 -2.38 9.03
N LEU A 360 -10.40 -1.79 9.89
CA LEU A 360 -10.79 -0.38 9.76
C LEU A 360 -9.61 0.57 9.94
N ASN A 361 -8.77 0.32 10.95
CA ASN A 361 -7.56 1.10 11.16
C ASN A 361 -6.61 1.00 9.97
N GLU A 362 -6.43 -0.19 9.40
CA GLU A 362 -5.61 -0.40 8.21
C GLU A 362 -6.15 0.44 7.05
N GLN A 363 -7.46 0.41 6.82
CA GLN A 363 -8.07 1.24 5.77
C GLN A 363 -7.90 2.74 6.03
N TRP A 364 -8.06 3.21 7.27
CA TRP A 364 -7.85 4.62 7.60
C TRP A 364 -6.41 5.06 7.47
N LEU A 365 -5.47 4.17 7.79
CA LEU A 365 -4.05 4.43 7.69
C LEU A 365 -3.61 4.51 6.22
N THR A 366 -3.97 3.52 5.41
CA THR A 366 -3.34 3.35 4.09
C THR A 366 -4.19 3.90 2.95
N GLN A 367 -5.52 3.88 3.08
CA GLN A 367 -6.44 4.26 2.01
C GLN A 367 -7.81 4.79 2.52
N PRO A 368 -7.84 5.88 3.32
CA PRO A 368 -9.00 6.25 4.14
C PRO A 368 -10.31 6.48 3.38
N PHE A 369 -10.25 6.76 2.07
CA PHE A 369 -11.42 7.01 1.23
C PHE A 369 -11.74 5.88 0.25
N THR A 370 -10.88 4.88 0.08
CA THR A 370 -10.95 3.98 -1.07
C THR A 370 -12.17 3.07 -1.04
N LEU A 371 -12.34 2.28 0.03
CA LEU A 371 -13.48 1.35 0.13
C LEU A 371 -14.81 2.08 0.17
N LEU A 372 -14.91 3.16 0.96
CA LEU A 372 -16.13 3.97 1.02
C LEU A 372 -16.52 4.49 -0.37
N THR A 373 -15.56 5.06 -1.11
CA THR A 373 -15.85 5.61 -2.44
C THR A 373 -16.21 4.50 -3.43
N LEU A 374 -15.54 3.34 -3.40
CA LEU A 374 -15.93 2.17 -4.21
C LEU A 374 -17.38 1.75 -3.94
N ILE A 375 -17.77 1.64 -2.67
CA ILE A 375 -19.14 1.31 -2.26
C ILE A 375 -20.12 2.35 -2.81
N LEU A 376 -19.84 3.64 -2.63
CA LEU A 376 -20.72 4.71 -3.11
C LEU A 376 -20.81 4.75 -4.65
N LEU A 377 -19.72 4.43 -5.36
CA LEU A 377 -19.72 4.32 -6.82
C LEU A 377 -20.57 3.14 -7.28
N MET A 378 -20.49 1.99 -6.62
CA MET A 378 -21.38 0.86 -6.90
C MET A 378 -22.84 1.24 -6.62
N VAL A 379 -23.14 1.83 -5.47
CA VAL A 379 -24.53 2.19 -5.10
C VAL A 379 -25.12 3.22 -6.06
N PHE A 380 -24.39 4.30 -6.39
CA PHE A 380 -24.95 5.42 -7.16
C PHE A 380 -24.70 5.35 -8.66
N PHE A 381 -23.70 4.57 -9.11
CA PHE A 381 -23.23 4.59 -10.49
C PHE A 381 -23.02 3.20 -11.10
N TRP A 382 -23.44 2.08 -10.49
CA TRP A 382 -23.19 0.72 -11.04
C TRP A 382 -23.52 0.53 -12.52
N ARG A 383 -24.57 1.20 -13.04
CA ARG A 383 -24.95 1.13 -14.46
C ARG A 383 -23.98 1.85 -15.39
N ASN A 384 -23.26 2.83 -14.87
CA ASN A 384 -22.30 3.67 -15.58
C ASN A 384 -20.85 3.26 -15.33
N LEU A 385 -20.60 2.26 -14.48
CA LEU A 385 -19.25 1.77 -14.23
C LEU A 385 -18.71 1.07 -15.48
N PRO A 386 -17.42 1.28 -15.80
CA PRO A 386 -16.79 0.64 -16.94
C PRO A 386 -16.75 -0.88 -16.76
N ARG A 387 -17.12 -1.62 -17.81
CA ARG A 387 -17.07 -3.10 -17.87
C ARG A 387 -15.99 -3.60 -18.83
N ASP A 388 -14.95 -2.79 -19.03
CA ASP A 388 -13.81 -3.17 -19.86
C ASP A 388 -12.85 -4.11 -19.12
N GLY A 389 -11.82 -4.58 -19.84
CA GLY A 389 -10.85 -5.51 -19.28
C GLY A 389 -10.02 -4.95 -18.15
N PHE A 390 -9.71 -3.66 -18.18
CA PHE A 390 -8.92 -3.05 -17.12
C PHE A 390 -9.70 -2.97 -15.82
N SER A 391 -10.98 -2.61 -15.91
CA SER A 391 -11.91 -2.65 -14.77
C SER A 391 -11.96 -4.04 -14.12
N ALA A 392 -12.15 -5.09 -14.93
CA ALA A 392 -12.19 -6.47 -14.42
C ALA A 392 -10.83 -6.94 -13.84
N PHE A 393 -9.72 -6.59 -14.50
CA PHE A 393 -8.37 -6.88 -14.02
C PHE A 393 -8.09 -6.24 -12.65
N MET A 394 -8.38 -4.93 -12.52
CA MET A 394 -8.22 -4.20 -11.26
C MET A 394 -9.18 -4.70 -10.18
N ALA A 395 -10.42 -5.04 -10.51
CA ALA A 395 -11.38 -5.60 -9.56
C ALA A 395 -10.91 -6.95 -9.01
N LEU A 396 -10.40 -7.83 -9.86
CA LEU A 396 -9.87 -9.13 -9.42
C LEU A 396 -8.62 -8.95 -8.54
N ALA A 397 -7.71 -8.05 -8.92
CA ALA A 397 -6.55 -7.70 -8.11
C ALA A 397 -6.95 -7.14 -6.74
N ALA A 398 -7.90 -6.21 -6.72
CA ALA A 398 -8.39 -5.58 -5.48
C ALA A 398 -9.07 -6.59 -4.56
N VAL A 399 -9.97 -7.43 -5.09
CA VAL A 399 -10.66 -8.47 -4.30
C VAL A 399 -9.67 -9.46 -3.72
N ALA A 400 -8.69 -9.92 -4.51
CA ALA A 400 -7.73 -10.92 -4.04
C ALA A 400 -6.80 -10.38 -2.95
N TYR A 401 -6.39 -9.10 -3.04
CA TYR A 401 -5.58 -8.47 -2.00
C TYR A 401 -6.38 -8.02 -0.77
N LEU A 402 -7.64 -7.62 -0.94
CA LEU A 402 -8.54 -7.40 0.20
C LEU A 402 -8.84 -8.72 0.94
N PHE A 403 -8.90 -9.84 0.21
CA PHE A 403 -8.99 -11.15 0.82
C PHE A 403 -7.75 -11.46 1.68
N LEU A 404 -6.53 -11.12 1.23
CA LEU A 404 -5.33 -11.21 2.07
C LEU A 404 -5.50 -10.41 3.37
N ILE A 405 -5.90 -9.13 3.30
CA ILE A 405 -6.11 -8.29 4.49
C ILE A 405 -7.08 -8.95 5.48
N VAL A 406 -8.18 -9.49 4.97
CA VAL A 406 -9.24 -10.05 5.82
C VAL A 406 -8.86 -11.41 6.39
N THR A 407 -7.97 -12.17 5.74
CA THR A 407 -7.76 -13.57 6.12
C THR A 407 -6.41 -13.87 6.74
N TRP A 408 -5.39 -13.06 6.47
CA TRP A 408 -4.04 -13.34 6.92
C TRP A 408 -3.82 -12.97 8.39
N ASN A 409 -3.13 -13.84 9.14
CA ASN A 409 -2.83 -13.61 10.55
C ASN A 409 -1.69 -12.58 10.72
N PRO A 410 -1.92 -11.43 11.37
CA PRO A 410 -0.84 -10.51 11.71
C PRO A 410 -0.18 -10.93 13.02
N ASP A 411 1.00 -11.53 12.94
CA ASP A 411 1.78 -12.02 14.08
C ASP A 411 2.11 -10.95 15.12
N TYR A 412 2.25 -9.69 14.71
CA TYR A 412 2.53 -8.58 15.61
C TYR A 412 1.31 -7.67 15.86
N GLY A 413 0.16 -8.04 15.29
CA GLY A 413 -1.10 -7.31 15.36
C GLY A 413 -1.19 -6.26 14.24
N GLY A 414 -2.40 -5.79 13.93
CA GLY A 414 -2.62 -4.95 12.74
C GLY A 414 -1.79 -3.67 12.72
N GLN A 415 -1.50 -3.07 13.88
CA GLN A 415 -0.68 -1.87 13.95
C GLN A 415 0.78 -2.11 13.57
N ARG A 416 1.37 -3.23 13.98
CA ARG A 416 2.80 -3.50 13.70
C ARG A 416 2.99 -4.09 12.31
N ASP A 417 2.02 -4.86 11.82
CA ASP A 417 2.01 -5.48 10.49
C ASP A 417 1.21 -4.67 9.45
N TRP A 418 1.03 -3.36 9.69
CA TRP A 418 0.26 -2.50 8.80
C TRP A 418 0.81 -2.52 7.36
N ASP A 419 2.12 -2.64 7.24
CA ASP A 419 2.87 -2.59 6.00
C ASP A 419 2.62 -3.81 5.10
N LEU A 420 2.46 -4.99 5.69
CA LEU A 420 2.04 -6.21 5.00
C LEU A 420 0.71 -5.99 4.26
N PHE A 421 -0.24 -5.33 4.92
CA PHE A 421 -1.58 -5.09 4.41
C PHE A 421 -1.67 -3.86 3.51
N SER A 422 -0.79 -2.87 3.72
CA SER A 422 -0.81 -1.58 3.03
C SER A 422 -0.79 -1.69 1.50
N THR A 423 -0.20 -2.76 0.98
CA THR A 423 -0.06 -2.99 -0.46
C THR A 423 -1.39 -3.29 -1.16
N ALA A 424 -2.43 -3.69 -0.43
CA ALA A 424 -3.79 -3.83 -0.98
C ALA A 424 -4.40 -2.48 -1.42
N ALA A 425 -3.88 -1.36 -0.89
CA ALA A 425 -4.34 -0.04 -1.27
C ALA A 425 -4.12 0.26 -2.75
N TRP A 426 -3.08 -0.29 -3.36
CA TRP A 426 -2.75 -0.02 -4.77
C TRP A 426 -3.86 -0.45 -5.74
N PRO A 427 -4.23 -1.75 -5.85
CA PRO A 427 -5.25 -2.16 -6.81
C PRO A 427 -6.64 -1.59 -6.49
N ALA A 428 -7.01 -1.49 -5.21
CA ALA A 428 -8.31 -0.96 -4.81
C ALA A 428 -8.45 0.53 -5.16
N THR A 429 -7.41 1.33 -4.91
CA THR A 429 -7.43 2.77 -5.19
C THR A 429 -7.35 3.04 -6.69
N LEU A 430 -6.56 2.27 -7.44
CA LEU A 430 -6.51 2.37 -8.90
C LEU A 430 -7.87 2.02 -9.53
N LEU A 431 -8.55 0.98 -9.05
CA LEU A 431 -9.92 0.66 -9.46
C LEU A 431 -10.88 1.81 -9.17
N MET A 432 -10.84 2.32 -7.93
CA MET A 432 -11.69 3.42 -7.48
C MET A 432 -11.53 4.64 -8.39
N VAL A 433 -10.29 5.11 -8.57
CA VAL A 433 -10.06 6.33 -9.35
C VAL A 433 -10.33 6.11 -10.84
N TYR A 434 -10.07 4.90 -11.37
CA TYR A 434 -10.49 4.53 -12.71
C TYR A 434 -12.01 4.69 -12.86
N TRP A 435 -12.79 4.11 -11.96
CA TRP A 435 -14.25 4.25 -11.95
C TRP A 435 -14.72 5.69 -11.80
N MET A 436 -14.10 6.49 -10.93
CA MET A 436 -14.41 7.92 -10.80
C MET A 436 -14.22 8.66 -12.12
N THR A 437 -13.09 8.45 -12.81
CA THR A 437 -12.78 9.13 -14.09
C THR A 437 -13.72 8.74 -15.23
N ARG A 438 -14.37 7.56 -15.14
CA ARG A 438 -15.32 7.09 -16.15
C ARG A 438 -16.77 7.46 -15.83
N ALA A 439 -17.15 7.47 -14.56
CA ALA A 439 -18.53 7.66 -14.12
C ALA A 439 -18.90 9.13 -13.82
N LEU A 440 -17.94 9.98 -13.45
CA LEU A 440 -18.20 11.35 -13.01
C LEU A 440 -17.93 12.38 -14.12
N ARG A 441 -18.74 13.44 -14.16
CA ARG A 441 -18.44 14.60 -15.00
C ARG A 441 -17.24 15.38 -14.47
N PRO A 442 -16.55 16.18 -15.31
CA PRO A 442 -15.35 16.91 -14.91
C PRO A 442 -15.52 17.75 -13.63
N GLU A 443 -16.61 18.50 -13.50
CA GLU A 443 -16.87 19.28 -12.28
C GLU A 443 -17.00 18.39 -11.02
N ALA A 444 -17.70 17.26 -11.13
CA ALA A 444 -17.88 16.34 -10.02
C ALA A 444 -16.59 15.60 -9.68
N LEU A 445 -15.81 15.21 -10.69
CA LEU A 445 -14.50 14.59 -10.54
C LEU A 445 -13.51 15.53 -9.85
N LEU A 446 -13.47 16.81 -10.24
CA LEU A 446 -12.63 17.83 -9.60
C LEU A 446 -12.95 17.97 -8.11
N ARG A 447 -14.23 18.05 -7.77
CA ARG A 447 -14.67 18.21 -6.36
C ARG A 447 -14.42 16.96 -5.54
N ALA A 448 -14.86 15.80 -6.01
CA ALA A 448 -14.67 14.53 -5.31
C ALA A 448 -13.18 14.17 -5.19
N GLY A 449 -12.45 14.25 -6.29
CA GLY A 449 -11.00 14.03 -6.32
C GLY A 449 -10.25 15.03 -5.44
N GLY A 450 -10.61 16.31 -5.47
CA GLY A 450 -10.00 17.33 -4.62
C GLY A 450 -10.19 17.08 -3.11
N VAL A 451 -11.40 16.69 -2.69
CA VAL A 451 -11.67 16.32 -1.29
C VAL A 451 -10.81 15.12 -0.88
N VAL A 452 -10.76 14.08 -1.72
CA VAL A 452 -9.98 12.88 -1.43
C VAL A 452 -8.49 13.19 -1.35
N VAL A 453 -7.92 13.83 -2.37
CA VAL A 453 -6.48 14.16 -2.45
C VAL A 453 -6.05 15.06 -1.29
N LEU A 454 -6.83 16.09 -0.96
CA LEU A 454 -6.48 17.02 0.13
C LEU A 454 -6.36 16.29 1.47
N ASN A 455 -7.37 15.48 1.81
CA ASN A 455 -7.43 14.83 3.12
C ASN A 455 -6.46 13.65 3.21
N GLN A 456 -6.28 12.88 2.13
CA GLN A 456 -5.25 11.84 2.07
C GLN A 456 -3.84 12.45 2.17
N LEU A 457 -3.55 13.52 1.42
CA LEU A 457 -2.25 14.19 1.47
C LEU A 457 -1.94 14.70 2.87
N LEU A 458 -2.90 15.36 3.53
CA LEU A 458 -2.73 15.82 4.90
C LEU A 458 -2.37 14.67 5.83
N TYR A 459 -3.14 13.57 5.74
CA TYR A 459 -2.94 12.41 6.59
C TYR A 459 -1.57 11.75 6.37
N THR A 460 -1.23 11.46 5.10
CA THR A 460 0.04 10.85 4.70
C THR A 460 1.22 11.75 5.05
N ALA A 461 1.12 13.07 4.85
CA ALA A 461 2.20 14.00 5.20
C ALA A 461 2.50 13.99 6.71
N ILE A 462 1.47 13.88 7.54
CA ILE A 462 1.64 13.81 9.00
C ILE A 462 2.21 12.46 9.44
N TRP A 463 1.80 11.38 8.77
CA TRP A 463 2.40 10.08 9.01
C TRP A 463 3.87 10.02 8.60
N VAL A 464 4.22 10.58 7.44
CA VAL A 464 5.61 10.75 7.02
C VAL A 464 6.37 11.66 7.99
N TRP A 465 5.74 12.68 8.58
CA TRP A 465 6.39 13.49 9.60
C TRP A 465 6.79 12.65 10.83
N SER A 466 5.97 11.67 11.23
CA SER A 466 6.27 10.78 12.37
C SER A 466 7.59 10.02 12.21
N ASN A 467 8.02 9.78 10.97
CA ASN A 467 9.31 9.14 10.64
C ASN A 467 10.52 9.87 11.18
N THR A 468 10.39 11.19 11.37
CA THR A 468 11.48 12.09 11.78
C THR A 468 11.62 12.16 13.30
N LEU A 469 10.65 11.62 14.04
CA LEU A 469 10.66 11.63 15.49
C LEU A 469 11.49 10.44 15.99
N PRO A 470 12.44 10.65 16.91
CA PRO A 470 13.19 9.53 17.47
C PRO A 470 12.25 8.61 18.28
N TRP A 471 12.58 7.33 18.29
CA TRP A 471 11.92 6.33 19.13
C TRP A 471 12.98 5.49 19.83
N GLU A 472 12.84 5.37 21.13
CA GLU A 472 13.69 4.51 21.95
C GLU A 472 12.90 3.24 22.28
N TRP A 473 13.52 2.09 22.04
CA TRP A 473 12.97 0.82 22.49
C TRP A 473 13.13 0.73 24.02
N PRO A 474 12.06 0.37 24.76
CA PRO A 474 12.11 0.24 26.22
C PRO A 474 13.04 -0.89 26.68
#